data_AF-A0A8T3M7A1-F1
#
_entry.id   AF-A0A8T3M7A1-F1
#
_cell.length_a   1.000
_cell.length_b   1.000
_cell.length_c   1.000
_cell.angle_alpha   90.00
_cell.angle_beta   90.00
_cell.angle_gamma   90.00
#
_symmetry.space_group_name_H-M   'P 1'
#
loop_
_entity.id
_entity.type
_entity.pdbx_description
1 polymer ?
#
loop_
_entity_poly.entity_id
_entity_poly.type
_entity_poly.pdbx_seq_one_letter_code
_entity_poly.pdbx_strand_id
1 'polypeptide(L)'
;MLELSPALAEYSDFFFEGFRNTLILAVGGMIGALVIGIVGASLRVWGGPVLSPVGTAYVEFFRNTPLLVQLSFCTVLFAPRNLNITANPIVVGILGLSIYTGSYVTEAIRSGILSVDPRQIEA
;
A
#
# COMPACT_ATOMS: atom_id res chain seq x y z
N MET A 1 36.48 1.14 3.35
CA MET A 1 35.78 2.13 2.49
C MET A 1 36.41 2.23 1.08
N LEU A 2 37.72 2.01 0.91
CA LEU A 2 38.40 2.06 -0.40
C LEU A 2 38.14 0.86 -1.34
N GLU A 3 37.68 -0.29 -0.83
CA GLU A 3 37.40 -1.48 -1.65
C GLU A 3 36.00 -1.52 -2.28
N LEU A 4 35.08 -0.64 -1.84
CA LEU A 4 33.72 -0.55 -2.36
C LEU A 4 33.62 0.38 -3.57
N SER A 5 34.53 1.34 -3.76
CA SER A 5 34.45 2.29 -4.87
C SER A 5 34.54 1.66 -6.27
N PRO A 6 35.37 0.64 -6.55
CA PRO A 6 35.39 0.03 -7.88
C PRO A 6 34.15 -0.83 -8.13
N ALA A 7 33.66 -1.56 -7.13
CA ALA A 7 32.43 -2.34 -7.21
C ALA A 7 31.18 -1.44 -7.39
N LEU A 8 31.13 -0.27 -6.73
CA LEU A 8 30.05 0.69 -6.89
C LEU A 8 30.04 1.33 -8.29
N ALA A 9 31.22 1.55 -8.90
CA ALA A 9 31.31 2.05 -10.26
C ALA A 9 30.87 0.98 -11.27
N GLU A 10 31.27 -0.27 -11.07
CA GLU A 10 30.93 -1.41 -11.94
C GLU A 10 29.42 -1.73 -11.95
N TYR A 11 28.74 -1.63 -10.80
CA TYR A 11 27.30 -1.90 -10.68
C TYR A 11 26.42 -0.64 -10.59
N SER A 12 26.97 0.53 -10.90
CA SER A 12 26.30 1.83 -10.74
C SER A 12 24.93 1.88 -11.44
N ASP A 13 24.84 1.32 -12.64
CA ASP A 13 23.59 1.24 -13.42
C ASP A 13 22.52 0.40 -12.70
N PHE A 14 22.89 -0.74 -12.12
CA PHE A 14 21.95 -1.60 -11.37
C PHE A 14 21.46 -0.91 -10.09
N PHE A 15 22.33 -0.19 -9.38
CA PHE A 15 21.93 0.60 -8.21
C PHE A 15 20.96 1.71 -8.61
N PHE A 16 21.23 2.41 -9.71
CA PHE A 16 20.35 3.46 -10.20
C PHE A 16 18.99 2.91 -10.65
N GLU A 17 18.97 1.78 -11.35
CA GLU A 17 17.73 1.11 -11.75
C GLU A 17 16.92 0.66 -10.52
N GLY A 18 17.58 0.02 -9.55
CA GLY A 18 16.94 -0.39 -8.29
C GLY A 18 16.35 0.81 -7.54
N PHE A 19 17.12 1.89 -7.40
CA PHE A 19 16.67 3.13 -6.76
C PHE A 19 15.46 3.74 -7.48
N ARG A 20 15.52 3.84 -8.81
CA ARG A 20 14.40 4.31 -9.64
C ARG A 20 13.15 3.46 -9.42
N ASN A 21 13.29 2.14 -9.44
CA ASN A 21 12.18 1.22 -9.23
C ASN A 21 11.58 1.35 -7.82
N THR A 22 12.41 1.52 -6.79
CA THR A 22 11.96 1.81 -5.42
C THR A 22 11.14 3.10 -5.37
N LEU A 23 11.59 4.18 -6.02
CA LEU A 23 10.84 5.44 -6.07
C LEU A 23 9.49 5.27 -6.78
N ILE A 24 9.46 4.56 -7.91
CA ILE A 24 8.22 4.30 -8.65
C ILE A 24 7.23 3.50 -7.79
N LEU A 25 7.69 2.43 -7.14
CA LEU A 25 6.87 1.61 -6.24
C LEU A 25 6.36 2.42 -5.05
N ALA A 26 7.23 3.23 -4.42
CA ALA A 26 6.88 4.04 -3.26
C ALA A 26 5.84 5.11 -3.61
N VAL A 27 6.07 5.89 -4.67
CA VAL A 27 5.15 6.96 -5.09
C VAL A 27 3.83 6.37 -5.60
N GLY A 28 3.88 5.37 -6.49
CA GLY A 28 2.69 4.73 -7.02
C GLY A 28 1.87 4.05 -5.91
N GLY A 29 2.53 3.32 -5.03
CA GLY A 29 1.92 2.67 -3.87
C GLY A 29 1.31 3.66 -2.89
N MET A 30 1.97 4.79 -2.63
CA MET A 30 1.46 5.83 -1.75
C MET A 30 0.22 6.53 -2.32
N ILE A 31 0.21 6.84 -3.62
CA ILE A 31 -0.96 7.42 -4.28
C ILE A 31 -2.16 6.47 -4.16
N GLY A 32 -1.97 5.18 -4.47
CA GLY A 32 -3.03 4.19 -4.33
C GLY A 32 -3.48 4.00 -2.87
N ALA A 33 -2.53 3.97 -1.93
CA ALA A 33 -2.81 3.87 -0.50
C ALA A 33 -3.60 5.07 0.03
N LEU A 34 -3.35 6.30 -0.47
CA LEU A 34 -4.12 7.48 -0.12
C LEU A 34 -5.56 7.37 -0.60
N VAL A 35 -5.78 6.96 -1.85
CA VAL A 35 -7.14 6.75 -2.40
C VAL A 35 -7.89 5.71 -1.58
N ILE A 36 -7.28 4.55 -1.35
CA ILE A 36 -7.88 3.48 -0.55
C ILE A 36 -8.12 3.95 0.90
N GLY A 37 -7.16 4.67 1.48
CA GLY A 37 -7.25 5.23 2.82
C GLY A 37 -8.41 6.19 3.02
N ILE A 38 -8.61 7.10 2.06
CA ILE A 38 -9.74 8.06 2.08
C ILE A 38 -11.07 7.31 2.00
N VAL A 39 -11.19 6.35 1.07
CA VAL A 39 -12.41 5.55 0.92
C VAL A 39 -12.66 4.71 2.17
N GLY A 40 -11.66 3.99 2.65
CA GLY A 40 -11.73 3.15 3.83
C GLY A 40 -12.11 3.95 5.08
N ALA A 41 -11.49 5.11 5.31
CA ALA A 41 -11.82 5.96 6.44
C ALA A 41 -13.25 6.48 6.34
N SER A 42 -13.69 6.87 5.15
CA SER A 42 -15.05 7.35 4.91
C SER A 42 -16.11 6.27 5.22
N LEU A 43 -15.87 5.04 4.77
CA LEU A 43 -16.74 3.89 5.11
C LEU A 43 -16.79 3.65 6.62
N ARG A 44 -15.66 3.79 7.32
CA ARG A 44 -15.60 3.54 8.76
C ARG A 44 -16.24 4.64 9.60
N VAL A 45 -16.13 5.91 9.20
CA VAL A 45 -16.69 7.06 9.94
C VAL A 45 -18.18 7.23 9.64
N TRP A 46 -18.57 7.19 8.36
CA TRP A 46 -19.93 7.56 7.94
C TRP A 46 -20.75 6.40 7.33
N GLY A 47 -20.17 5.20 7.20
CA GLY A 47 -20.83 4.06 6.53
C GLY A 47 -21.93 3.35 7.33
N GLY A 48 -22.23 3.78 8.55
CA GLY A 48 -23.28 3.20 9.38
C GLY A 48 -23.08 1.70 9.69
N PRO A 49 -24.14 0.95 10.06
CA PRO A 49 -24.02 -0.43 10.53
C PRO A 49 -23.69 -1.47 9.45
N VAL A 50 -23.79 -1.11 8.16
CA VAL A 50 -23.55 -2.05 7.05
C VAL A 50 -22.17 -1.85 6.42
N LEU A 51 -21.79 -0.61 6.09
CA LEU A 51 -20.54 -0.34 5.39
C LEU A 51 -19.33 -0.17 6.34
N SER A 52 -19.55 0.28 7.58
CA SER A 52 -18.46 0.41 8.56
C SER A 52 -17.81 -0.95 8.92
N PRO A 53 -18.57 -2.05 9.08
CA PRO A 53 -17.98 -3.38 9.22
C PRO A 53 -17.14 -3.82 8.01
N VAL A 54 -17.51 -3.45 6.78
CA VAL A 54 -16.71 -3.78 5.58
C VAL A 54 -15.35 -3.08 5.64
N GLY A 55 -15.33 -1.78 5.99
CA GLY A 55 -14.09 -1.04 6.19
C GLY A 55 -13.25 -1.60 7.35
N THR A 56 -13.91 -2.05 8.43
CA THR A 56 -13.25 -2.70 9.57
C THR A 56 -12.60 -4.03 9.17
N ALA A 57 -13.33 -4.90 8.47
CA ALA A 57 -12.83 -6.19 8.00
C ALA A 57 -11.65 -6.03 7.03
N TYR A 58 -11.72 -5.05 6.11
CA TYR A 58 -10.60 -4.68 5.24
C TYR A 58 -9.35 -4.32 6.09
N VAL A 59 -9.48 -3.37 7.02
CA VAL A 59 -8.35 -2.91 7.83
C VAL A 59 -7.76 -4.05 8.67
N GLU A 60 -8.61 -4.83 9.35
CA GLU A 60 -8.17 -5.93 10.21
C GLU A 60 -7.47 -7.02 9.41
N PHE A 61 -8.02 -7.45 8.28
CA PHE A 61 -7.40 -8.49 7.48
C PHE A 61 -6.00 -8.10 6.99
N PHE A 62 -5.86 -6.91 6.41
CA PHE A 62 -4.61 -6.48 5.80
C PHE A 62 -3.55 -6.06 6.83
N ARG A 63 -3.93 -5.58 8.01
CA ARG A 63 -2.97 -5.26 9.08
C ARG A 63 -2.51 -6.51 9.85
N ASN A 64 -3.33 -7.56 9.90
CA ASN A 64 -3.01 -8.81 10.59
C ASN A 64 -2.32 -9.86 9.70
N THR A 65 -2.13 -9.57 8.41
CA THR A 65 -1.45 -10.48 7.47
C THR A 65 -0.09 -9.90 7.06
N PRO A 66 1.01 -10.68 7.06
CA PRO A 66 2.32 -10.18 6.65
C PRO A 66 2.33 -9.66 5.21
N LEU A 67 2.93 -8.49 4.97
CA LEU A 67 3.04 -7.87 3.63
C LEU A 67 3.65 -8.83 2.60
N LEU A 68 4.67 -9.60 2.98
CA LEU A 68 5.32 -10.54 2.07
C LEU A 68 4.35 -11.61 1.54
N VAL A 69 3.45 -12.09 2.39
CA VAL A 69 2.39 -13.05 2.00
C VAL A 69 1.41 -12.38 1.04
N GLN A 70 1.02 -11.14 1.32
CA GLN A 70 0.09 -10.39 0.45
C GLN A 70 0.68 -10.13 -0.94
N LEU A 71 1.95 -9.72 -1.01
CA LEU A 71 2.65 -9.55 -2.29
C LEU A 71 2.78 -10.87 -3.05
N SER A 72 3.09 -11.96 -2.34
CA SER A 72 3.15 -13.31 -2.94
C SER A 72 1.78 -13.76 -3.46
N PHE A 73 0.69 -13.42 -2.76
CA PHE A 73 -0.65 -13.72 -3.23
C PHE A 73 -1.04 -12.85 -4.43
N CYS A 74 -0.69 -11.56 -4.43
CA CYS A 74 -0.90 -10.65 -5.56
C CYS A 74 -0.19 -11.17 -6.82
N THR A 75 1.05 -11.65 -6.73
CA THR A 75 1.74 -12.22 -7.89
C THR A 75 1.05 -13.47 -8.43
N VAL A 76 0.53 -14.35 -7.57
CA VAL A 76 -0.23 -15.54 -8.00
C VAL A 76 -1.55 -15.14 -8.66
N LEU A 77 -2.25 -14.14 -8.13
CA LEU A 77 -3.53 -13.66 -8.68
C LEU A 77 -3.38 -12.99 -10.04
N PHE A 78 -2.38 -12.11 -10.18
CA PHE A 78 -2.21 -11.29 -11.40
C PHE A 78 -1.27 -11.91 -12.44
N ALA A 79 -0.38 -12.82 -12.03
CA ALA A 79 0.52 -13.57 -12.92
C ALA A 79 0.45 -15.09 -12.65
N PRO A 80 -0.74 -15.71 -12.84
CA PRO A 80 -0.91 -17.14 -12.59
C PRO A 80 -0.02 -17.98 -13.53
N ARG A 81 0.99 -18.64 -12.95
CA ARG A 81 1.95 -19.49 -13.68
C ARG A 81 1.27 -20.62 -14.46
N ASN A 82 0.21 -21.20 -13.92
CA ASN A 82 -0.56 -22.27 -14.54
C ASN A 82 -1.28 -21.85 -15.83
N LEU A 83 -1.47 -20.54 -16.04
CA LEU A 83 -2.11 -19.98 -17.24
C LEU A 83 -1.12 -19.28 -18.17
N ASN A 84 0.18 -19.30 -17.86
CA ASN A 84 1.24 -18.59 -18.58
C ASN A 84 0.97 -17.08 -18.75
N ILE A 85 0.24 -16.47 -17.80
CA ILE A 85 -0.02 -15.02 -17.79
C ILE A 85 1.13 -14.33 -17.05
N THR A 86 1.74 -13.34 -17.70
CA THR A 86 2.78 -12.49 -17.09
C THR A 86 2.20 -11.11 -16.78
N ALA A 87 2.34 -10.65 -15.54
CA ALA A 87 2.04 -9.28 -15.16
C ALA A 87 3.32 -8.48 -14.94
N ASN A 88 3.25 -7.17 -15.17
CA ASN A 88 4.34 -6.26 -14.86
C ASN A 88 4.59 -6.23 -13.34
N PRO A 89 5.79 -6.63 -12.85
CA PRO A 89 6.08 -6.69 -11.41
C PRO A 89 5.94 -5.34 -10.70
N ILE A 90 6.21 -4.23 -11.39
CA ILE A 90 6.04 -2.88 -10.82
C ILE A 90 4.56 -2.59 -10.56
N VAL A 91 3.67 -2.96 -11.49
CA VAL A 91 2.22 -2.76 -11.34
C VAL A 91 1.68 -3.63 -10.20
N VAL A 92 2.06 -4.91 -10.16
CA VAL A 92 1.65 -5.83 -9.08
C VAL A 92 2.17 -5.34 -7.72
N GLY A 93 3.43 -4.87 -7.67
CA GLY A 93 4.02 -4.27 -6.49
C GLY A 93 3.26 -3.03 -6.02
N ILE A 94 2.94 -2.10 -6.94
CA ILE A 94 2.14 -0.91 -6.63
C ILE A 94 0.77 -1.30 -6.07
N LEU A 95 0.06 -2.25 -6.68
CA LEU A 95 -1.26 -2.69 -6.21
C LEU A 95 -1.18 -3.30 -4.81
N GLY A 96 -0.26 -4.25 -4.59
CA GLY A 96 -0.10 -4.91 -3.30
C GLY A 96 0.33 -3.94 -2.19
N LEU A 97 1.27 -3.04 -2.47
CA LEU A 97 1.68 -1.98 -1.54
C LEU A 97 0.53 -1.01 -1.26
N SER A 98 -0.23 -0.61 -2.27
CA SER A 98 -1.39 0.28 -2.11
C SER A 98 -2.43 -0.32 -1.18
N ILE A 99 -2.77 -1.60 -1.38
CA ILE A 99 -3.77 -2.31 -0.58
C ILE A 99 -3.29 -2.47 0.87
N TYR A 100 -2.04 -2.88 1.07
CA TYR A 100 -1.49 -3.04 2.42
C TYR A 100 -1.38 -1.70 3.14
N THR A 101 -0.67 -0.74 2.57
CA THR A 101 -0.44 0.57 3.19
C THR A 101 -1.74 1.36 3.32
N GLY A 102 -2.69 1.20 2.39
CA GLY A 102 -4.02 1.81 2.44
C GLY A 102 -4.80 1.44 3.72
N SER A 103 -4.56 0.27 4.30
CA SER A 103 -5.20 -0.14 5.56
C SER A 103 -4.69 0.65 6.76
N TYR A 104 -3.40 1.00 6.75
CA TYR A 104 -2.79 1.87 7.77
C TYR A 104 -3.19 3.34 7.55
N VAL A 105 -3.22 3.79 6.29
CA VAL A 105 -3.67 5.16 5.95
C VAL A 105 -5.15 5.34 6.32
N THR A 106 -6.00 4.33 6.11
CA THR A 106 -7.40 4.33 6.57
C THR A 106 -7.49 4.67 8.06
N GLU A 107 -6.67 4.01 8.89
CA GLU A 107 -6.68 4.26 10.33
C GLU A 107 -6.09 5.60 10.72
N ALA A 108 -5.05 6.05 10.03
CA ALA A 108 -4.47 7.37 10.24
C ALA A 108 -5.49 8.47 9.96
N ILE A 109 -6.18 8.41 8.81
CA ILE A 109 -7.21 9.39 8.43
C ILE A 109 -8.41 9.31 9.38
N ARG A 110 -8.93 8.11 9.67
CA ARG A 110 -10.05 7.93 10.62
C ARG A 110 -9.72 8.51 11.99
N SER A 111 -8.53 8.23 12.51
CA SER A 111 -8.09 8.77 13.81
C SER A 111 -7.91 10.28 13.76
N GLY A 112 -7.41 10.82 12.65
CA GLY A 112 -7.34 12.27 12.42
C GLY A 112 -8.72 12.93 12.46
N ILE A 113 -9.71 12.36 11.76
CA ILE A 113 -11.09 12.88 11.76
C ILE A 113 -11.68 12.85 13.18
N LEU A 114 -11.56 11.73 13.89
CA LEU A 114 -12.12 11.57 15.23
C LEU A 114 -11.36 12.34 16.33
N SER A 115 -10.20 12.91 16.00
CA SER A 115 -9.44 13.76 16.94
C SER A 115 -9.99 15.18 17.05
N VAL A 116 -10.86 15.61 16.13
CA VAL A 116 -11.51 16.93 16.16
C VAL A 116 -12.64 16.94 17.19
N ASP A 117 -12.69 17.98 18.03
CA ASP A 117 -13.75 18.14 19.03
C ASP A 117 -15.13 18.20 18.34
N PRO A 118 -16.11 17.38 18.75
CA PRO A 118 -17.46 17.41 18.19
C PRO A 118 -18.11 18.80 18.19
N ARG A 119 -17.78 19.65 19.17
CA ARG A 119 -18.28 21.04 19.27
C ARG A 119 -17.83 21.92 18.11
N GLN A 120 -16.71 21.60 17.45
CA GLN A 120 -16.25 22.31 16.25
C GLN A 120 -17.00 21.87 14.98
N ILE A 121 -17.73 20.75 15.03
CA ILE A 121 -18.54 20.26 13.91
C ILE A 121 -19.96 20.84 13.99
N GLU A 122 -20.45 21.16 15.19
CA GLU A 122 -21.81 21.64 15.45
C GLU A 122 -21.96 23.18 15.45
N ALA A 123 -20.86 23.94 15.53
CA ALA A 123 -20.84 25.41 15.58
C ALA A 123 -21.08 26.06 14.22
#